data_AF-A0A7S3P8I5-F1
#
_entry.id   AF-A0A7S3P8I5-F1
#
_cell.length_a   1.000
_cell.length_b   1.000
_cell.length_c   1.000
_cell.angle_alpha   90.00
_cell.angle_beta   90.00
_cell.angle_gamma   90.00
#
_symmetry.space_group_name_H-M   'P 1'
#
loop_
_entity.id
_entity.type
_entity.pdbx_description
1 polymer ?
#
loop_
_entity_poly.entity_id
_entity_poly.type
_entity_poly.pdbx_seq_one_letter_code
_entity_poly.pdbx_strand_id
1 'polypeptide(L)'
;QDSTRASSQLFCMRLDALVDPPRAREMARRFHEPTDAFLDIGGNRSEEAVWRLLHFLCSASAFPELGQVVIKSEELHDRLLGDINLDPNDGPWHISQLSFEKSEAWLQERVDALSDSLVKDSIQKLPKHPLKAPMRSSPLDGTTPICRFHNYHANGCARFRDKECPYDHTHCHWCLQPGHVAKNCPKTENWSSAETP
;
A
#
# COMPACT_ATOMS: atom_id res chain seq x y z
N GLN A 1 8.24 -47.80 6.17
CA GLN A 1 7.32 -46.87 6.85
C GLN A 1 7.24 -45.65 5.95
N ASP A 2 6.18 -45.55 5.15
CA ASP A 2 5.98 -44.45 4.21
C ASP A 2 5.55 -43.20 4.97
N SER A 3 6.42 -42.18 4.95
CA SER A 3 6.10 -40.85 5.44
C SER A 3 5.25 -40.15 4.38
N THR A 4 3.93 -40.12 4.61
CA THR A 4 2.99 -39.30 3.84
C THR A 4 3.38 -37.83 3.98
N ARG A 5 4.03 -37.29 2.95
CA ARG A 5 4.24 -35.85 2.78
C ARG A 5 2.86 -35.18 2.72
N ALA A 6 2.48 -34.48 3.79
CA ALA A 6 1.29 -33.64 3.78
C ALA A 6 1.45 -32.61 2.63
N SER A 7 0.52 -32.62 1.69
CA SER A 7 0.51 -31.66 0.59
C SER A 7 0.19 -30.29 1.16
N SER A 8 1.17 -29.39 1.18
CA SER A 8 0.97 -28.01 1.59
C SER A 8 0.11 -27.31 0.54
N GLN A 9 -1.14 -27.00 0.89
CA GLN A 9 -2.03 -26.25 0.01
C GLN A 9 -1.57 -24.79 -0.03
N LEU A 10 -1.18 -24.31 -1.21
CA LEU A 10 -0.83 -22.91 -1.41
C LEU A 10 -2.10 -22.04 -1.41
N PHE A 11 -2.12 -21.01 -0.57
CA PHE A 11 -3.17 -19.99 -0.58
C PHE A 11 -2.62 -18.72 -1.23
N CYS A 12 -3.25 -18.30 -2.32
CA CYS A 12 -2.90 -17.05 -3.00
C CYS A 12 -4.08 -16.11 -2.97
N MET A 13 -3.82 -14.85 -2.62
CA MET A 13 -4.81 -13.81 -2.67
C MET A 13 -4.20 -12.49 -3.12
N ARG A 14 -4.97 -11.75 -3.92
CA ARG A 14 -4.58 -10.45 -4.43
C ARG A 14 -5.18 -9.35 -3.55
N LEU A 15 -4.32 -8.48 -3.03
CA LEU A 15 -4.67 -7.34 -2.21
C LEU A 15 -3.87 -6.11 -2.64
N ASP A 16 -4.37 -4.93 -2.31
CA ASP A 16 -3.63 -3.68 -2.43
C ASP A 16 -3.31 -3.16 -1.02
N ALA A 17 -2.12 -3.49 -0.53
CA ALA A 17 -1.69 -3.16 0.83
C ALA A 17 -1.48 -1.65 1.05
N LEU A 18 -1.36 -0.85 -0.02
CA LEU A 18 -1.25 0.61 0.09
C LEU A 18 -2.61 1.30 0.10
N VAL A 19 -3.63 0.68 -0.49
CA VAL A 19 -5.02 1.19 -0.48
C VAL A 19 -5.77 0.76 0.78
N ASP A 20 -5.52 -0.44 1.30
CA ASP A 20 -6.15 -0.98 2.51
C ASP A 20 -5.17 -1.77 3.40
N PRO A 21 -4.24 -1.06 4.08
CA PRO A 21 -3.25 -1.69 4.96
C PRO A 21 -3.84 -2.58 6.08
N PRO A 22 -4.92 -2.17 6.79
CA PRO A 22 -5.52 -3.00 7.83
C PRO A 22 -6.01 -4.35 7.31
N ARG A 23 -6.74 -4.36 6.18
CA ARG A 23 -7.21 -5.61 5.57
C ARG A 23 -6.05 -6.45 5.06
N ALA A 24 -5.01 -5.85 4.49
CA ALA A 24 -3.84 -6.59 4.06
C ALA A 24 -3.13 -7.29 5.23
N ARG A 25 -3.02 -6.62 6.37
CA ARG A 25 -2.46 -7.19 7.61
C ARG A 25 -3.31 -8.33 8.16
N GLU A 26 -4.62 -8.11 8.31
CA GLU A 26 -5.57 -9.14 8.77
C GLU A 26 -5.45 -10.41 7.93
N MET A 27 -5.42 -10.24 6.61
CA MET A 27 -5.38 -11.35 5.69
C MET A 27 -4.05 -12.07 5.65
N ALA A 28 -2.93 -11.36 5.77
CA ALA A 28 -1.61 -11.96 5.86
C ALA A 28 -1.49 -12.87 7.10
N ARG A 29 -2.17 -12.52 8.19
CA ARG A 29 -2.17 -13.25 9.47
C ARG A 29 -3.24 -14.33 9.58
N ARG A 30 -4.05 -14.54 8.54
CA ARG A 30 -5.19 -15.47 8.58
C ARG A 30 -4.80 -16.92 8.87
N PHE A 31 -3.58 -17.33 8.49
CA PHE A 31 -3.11 -18.71 8.65
C PHE A 31 -1.98 -18.82 9.67
N HIS A 32 -1.01 -17.92 9.60
CA HIS A 32 0.13 -17.83 10.51
C HIS A 32 0.70 -16.41 10.48
N GLU A 33 1.54 -16.07 11.45
CA GLU A 33 2.31 -14.84 11.39
C GLU A 33 3.34 -14.94 10.26
N PRO A 34 3.50 -13.92 9.40
CA PRO A 34 4.51 -13.93 8.35
C PRO A 34 5.92 -13.80 8.94
N THR A 35 6.83 -14.70 8.53
CA THR A 35 8.27 -14.63 8.83
C THR A 35 9.07 -13.99 7.72
N ASP A 36 8.56 -14.07 6.50
CA ASP A 36 9.22 -13.63 5.27
C ASP A 36 8.26 -12.82 4.39
N ALA A 37 8.75 -11.72 3.82
CA ALA A 37 8.01 -10.91 2.85
C ALA A 37 8.81 -10.78 1.55
N PHE A 38 8.16 -11.02 0.40
CA PHE A 38 8.73 -10.85 -0.92
C PHE A 38 8.06 -9.67 -1.63
N LEU A 39 8.82 -8.62 -1.92
CA LEU A 39 8.40 -7.43 -2.65
C LEU A 39 8.89 -7.52 -4.09
N ASP A 40 8.00 -7.91 -5.00
CA ASP A 40 8.22 -7.77 -6.44
C ASP A 40 7.49 -6.52 -6.95
N ILE A 41 8.25 -5.51 -7.33
CA ILE A 41 7.71 -4.25 -7.85
C ILE A 41 7.51 -4.25 -9.36
N GLY A 42 7.99 -5.28 -10.08
CA GLY A 42 7.73 -5.49 -11.51
C GLY A 42 8.02 -4.28 -12.42
N GLY A 43 9.24 -4.22 -12.96
CA GLY A 43 9.70 -3.14 -13.85
C GLY A 43 10.03 -1.85 -13.10
N ASN A 44 10.25 -0.76 -13.84
CA ASN A 44 10.58 0.55 -13.28
C ASN A 44 9.32 1.25 -12.73
N ARG A 45 8.89 0.81 -11.53
CA ARG A 45 7.76 1.40 -10.80
C ARG A 45 8.27 2.41 -9.78
N SER A 46 7.39 3.35 -9.42
CA SER A 46 7.68 4.44 -8.47
C SER A 46 8.34 3.90 -7.19
N GLU A 47 9.57 4.33 -6.96
CA GLU A 47 10.39 4.09 -5.76
C GLU A 47 9.59 4.37 -4.47
N GLU A 48 8.75 5.40 -4.49
CA GLU A 48 7.84 5.78 -3.42
C GLU A 48 6.95 4.61 -2.96
N ALA A 49 6.45 3.79 -3.89
CA ALA A 49 5.58 2.67 -3.55
C ALA A 49 6.34 1.55 -2.81
N VAL A 50 7.63 1.35 -3.14
CA VAL A 50 8.51 0.42 -2.43
C VAL A 50 8.65 0.87 -0.99
N TRP A 51 8.98 2.14 -0.79
CA TRP A 51 9.17 2.70 0.54
C TRP A 51 7.92 2.67 1.40
N ARG A 52 6.75 2.98 0.82
CA ARG A 52 5.48 2.89 1.53
C ARG A 52 5.14 1.46 1.94
N LEU A 53 5.46 0.49 1.09
CA LEU A 53 5.29 -0.93 1.44
C LEU A 53 6.28 -1.38 2.52
N LEU A 54 7.54 -0.92 2.44
CA LEU A 54 8.53 -1.20 3.49
C LEU A 54 8.11 -0.60 4.83
N HIS A 55 7.64 0.65 4.86
CA HIS A 55 7.10 1.24 6.07
C HIS A 55 5.93 0.43 6.64
N PHE A 56 5.01 -0.01 5.77
CA PHE A 56 3.91 -0.88 6.19
C PHE A 56 4.40 -2.19 6.83
N LEU A 57 5.36 -2.87 6.19
CA LEU A 57 5.91 -4.14 6.66
C LEU A 57 6.74 -3.99 7.94
N CYS A 58 7.60 -2.99 8.00
CA CYS A 58 8.56 -2.78 9.07
C CYS A 58 7.99 -1.95 10.23
N SER A 59 6.78 -1.40 10.12
CA SER A 59 6.14 -0.78 11.28
C SER A 59 6.00 -1.82 12.40
N ALA A 60 6.61 -1.56 13.56
CA ALA A 60 6.83 -2.52 14.65
C ALA A 60 5.58 -3.26 15.16
N SER A 61 4.37 -2.79 14.79
CA SER A 61 3.08 -3.40 15.14
C SER A 61 2.44 -4.23 14.02
N ALA A 62 3.01 -4.24 12.82
CA ALA A 62 2.38 -4.88 11.66
C ALA A 62 2.59 -6.38 11.63
N PHE A 63 3.84 -6.83 11.79
CA PHE A 63 4.24 -8.24 11.68
C PHE A 63 5.38 -8.57 12.68
N PRO A 64 5.05 -8.97 13.93
CA PRO A 64 6.05 -9.16 14.98
C PRO A 64 7.08 -10.26 14.72
N GLU A 65 6.75 -11.26 13.88
CA GLU A 65 7.64 -12.38 13.56
C GLU A 65 8.37 -12.19 12.21
N LEU A 66 8.18 -11.05 11.53
CA LEU A 66 8.80 -10.79 10.24
C LEU A 66 10.31 -10.59 10.40
N GLY A 67 11.07 -11.63 10.06
CA GLY A 67 12.53 -11.63 10.14
C GLY A 67 13.22 -11.23 8.84
N GLN A 68 12.55 -11.45 7.69
CA GLN A 68 13.16 -11.19 6.38
C GLN A 68 12.22 -10.46 5.42
N VAL A 69 12.77 -9.45 4.73
CA VAL A 69 12.12 -8.79 3.58
C VAL A 69 13.06 -8.88 2.38
N VAL A 70 12.61 -9.53 1.31
CA VAL A 70 13.32 -9.65 0.04
C VAL A 70 12.68 -8.70 -0.97
N ILE A 71 13.45 -7.75 -1.48
CA ILE A 71 12.97 -6.74 -2.42
C ILE A 71 13.67 -6.96 -3.75
N LYS A 72 12.88 -7.07 -4.83
CA LYS A 72 13.39 -7.13 -6.18
C LYS A 72 13.28 -5.75 -6.84
N SER A 73 14.31 -4.92 -6.67
CA SER A 73 14.38 -3.54 -7.19
C SER A 73 15.81 -3.16 -7.58
N GLU A 74 16.03 -2.85 -8.86
CA GLU A 74 17.35 -2.45 -9.39
C GLU A 74 17.71 -1.04 -8.90
N GLU A 75 16.76 -0.10 -8.95
CA GLU A 75 16.96 1.26 -8.49
C GLU A 75 17.27 1.35 -6.99
N LEU A 76 16.62 0.51 -6.17
CA LEU A 76 16.91 0.46 -4.74
C LEU A 76 18.30 -0.12 -4.49
N HIS A 77 18.67 -1.17 -5.23
CA HIS A 77 19.98 -1.80 -5.13
C HIS A 77 21.11 -0.81 -5.48
N ASP A 78 20.97 -0.05 -6.56
CA ASP A 78 21.98 0.93 -6.98
C ASP A 78 22.14 2.09 -5.99
N ARG A 79 21.04 2.52 -5.36
CA ARG A 79 21.11 3.52 -4.28
C ARG A 79 21.76 2.98 -3.02
N LEU A 80 21.44 1.75 -2.63
CA LEU A 80 22.08 1.10 -1.50
C LEU A 80 23.60 0.97 -1.73
N LEU A 81 24.02 0.66 -2.96
CA LEU A 81 25.43 0.67 -3.35
C LEU A 81 26.08 2.05 -3.24
N GLY A 82 25.33 3.13 -3.49
CA GLY A 82 25.82 4.50 -3.36
C GLY A 82 25.95 4.99 -1.91
N ASP A 83 25.05 4.53 -1.03
CA ASP A 83 24.99 4.95 0.38
C ASP A 83 25.79 4.04 1.33
N ILE A 84 26.02 2.78 0.93
CA ILE A 84 26.79 1.80 1.72
C ILE A 84 28.11 1.54 1.00
N ASN A 85 29.23 1.77 1.68
CA ASN A 85 30.52 1.22 1.25
C ASN A 85 30.45 -0.31 1.36
N LEU A 86 29.97 -0.97 0.31
CA LEU A 86 30.03 -2.43 0.23
C LEU A 86 31.49 -2.87 0.08
N ASP A 87 31.83 -3.99 0.70
CA ASP A 87 33.13 -4.61 0.51
C ASP A 87 33.21 -5.11 -0.95
N PRO A 88 34.18 -4.65 -1.76
CA PRO A 88 34.33 -5.09 -3.14
C PRO A 88 34.61 -6.59 -3.28
N ASN A 89 34.83 -7.34 -2.19
CA ASN A 89 35.03 -8.78 -2.19
C ASN A 89 33.75 -9.63 -2.17
N ASP A 90 32.55 -9.05 -2.00
CA ASP A 90 31.29 -9.82 -1.84
C ASP A 90 30.73 -10.46 -3.13
N GLY A 91 31.47 -10.43 -4.24
CA GLY A 91 31.14 -11.15 -5.48
C GLY A 91 30.00 -10.51 -6.30
N PRO A 92 29.70 -11.08 -7.49
CA PRO A 92 28.85 -10.44 -8.51
C PRO A 92 27.35 -10.45 -8.21
N TRP A 93 26.93 -11.21 -7.19
CA TRP A 93 25.56 -11.19 -6.67
C TRP A 93 25.57 -10.34 -5.42
N HIS A 94 25.53 -9.03 -5.58
CA HIS A 94 25.42 -8.11 -4.45
C HIS A 94 24.03 -8.26 -3.82
N ILE A 95 23.89 -9.25 -2.94
CA ILE A 95 22.86 -9.20 -1.91
C ILE A 95 23.39 -8.16 -0.93
N SER A 96 23.01 -6.89 -1.14
CA SER A 96 23.26 -5.81 -0.19
C SER A 96 22.50 -6.15 1.09
N GLN A 97 23.11 -6.96 1.94
CA GLN A 97 22.51 -7.41 3.19
C GLN A 97 22.73 -6.32 4.22
N LEU A 98 21.72 -5.48 4.39
CA LEU A 98 21.67 -4.59 5.52
C LEU A 98 21.27 -5.40 6.77
N SER A 99 22.09 -5.35 7.82
CA SER A 99 21.69 -5.90 9.12
C SER A 99 20.57 -5.04 9.73
N PHE A 100 19.64 -5.70 10.43
CA PHE A 100 18.41 -5.08 10.95
C PHE A 100 18.68 -3.82 11.80
N GLU A 101 19.74 -3.85 12.61
CA GLU A 101 20.14 -2.78 13.54
C GLU A 101 20.60 -1.50 12.82
N LYS A 102 21.20 -1.61 11.64
CA LYS A 102 21.58 -0.46 10.80
C LYS A 102 20.45 -0.06 9.85
N SER A 103 19.60 -1.02 9.46
CA SER A 103 18.50 -0.77 8.55
C SER A 103 17.33 -0.07 9.21
N GLU A 104 17.05 -0.25 10.50
CA GLU A 104 15.87 0.37 11.12
C GLU A 104 15.98 1.90 11.17
N ALA A 105 17.08 2.44 11.70
CA ALA A 105 17.30 3.88 11.73
C ALA A 105 17.40 4.50 10.34
N TRP A 106 18.10 3.82 9.42
CA TRP A 106 18.23 4.25 8.03
C TRP A 106 16.89 4.20 7.28
N LEU A 107 16.11 3.15 7.49
CA LEU A 107 14.77 3.01 6.92
C LEU A 107 13.83 4.05 7.52
N GLN A 108 13.88 4.26 8.83
CA GLN A 108 13.05 5.26 9.51
C GLN A 108 13.38 6.67 9.02
N GLU A 109 14.65 7.04 8.89
CA GLU A 109 15.08 8.32 8.31
C GLU A 109 14.51 8.52 6.90
N ARG A 110 14.56 7.48 6.05
CA ARG A 110 14.05 7.54 4.68
C ARG A 110 12.52 7.56 4.64
N VAL A 111 11.86 6.80 5.50
CA VAL A 111 10.42 6.83 5.70
C VAL A 111 9.98 8.19 6.20
N ASP A 112 10.72 8.83 7.10
CA ASP A 112 10.41 10.15 7.65
C ASP A 112 10.61 11.22 6.57
N ALA A 113 11.71 11.18 5.82
CA ALA A 113 11.94 12.06 4.68
C ALA A 113 10.86 11.92 3.61
N LEU A 114 10.41 10.70 3.35
CA LEU A 114 9.29 10.42 2.47
C LEU A 114 7.96 10.78 3.09
N SER A 115 7.77 10.64 4.39
CA SER A 115 6.56 11.05 5.09
C SER A 115 6.44 12.56 5.09
N ASP A 116 7.53 13.31 5.18
CA ASP A 116 7.53 14.76 5.02
C ASP A 116 7.21 15.18 3.58
N SER A 117 7.76 14.47 2.59
CA SER A 117 7.42 14.68 1.17
C SER A 117 5.99 14.26 0.88
N LEU A 118 5.55 13.16 1.45
CA LEU A 118 4.23 12.59 1.29
C LEU A 118 3.22 13.44 2.04
N VAL A 119 3.45 13.96 3.24
CA VAL A 119 2.54 14.90 3.94
C VAL A 119 2.40 16.18 3.12
N LYS A 120 3.48 16.65 2.49
CA LYS A 120 3.44 17.78 1.54
C LYS A 120 2.63 17.46 0.27
N ASP A 121 2.74 16.24 -0.27
CA ASP A 121 1.98 15.77 -1.44
C ASP A 121 0.58 15.20 -1.10
N SER A 122 0.35 14.86 0.16
CA SER A 122 -0.83 14.21 0.75
C SER A 122 -1.68 15.14 1.59
N ILE A 123 -1.48 16.45 1.41
CA ILE A 123 -2.61 17.29 1.01
C ILE A 123 -3.15 16.72 -0.32
N GLN A 124 -3.72 15.51 -0.26
CA GLN A 124 -4.23 14.75 -1.39
C GLN A 124 -5.44 15.52 -1.87
N LYS A 125 -5.20 16.46 -2.78
CA LYS A 125 -6.26 17.13 -3.50
C LYS A 125 -7.09 16.02 -4.12
N LEU A 126 -8.37 15.97 -3.74
CA LEU A 126 -9.35 15.07 -4.35
C LEU A 126 -9.11 15.05 -5.86
N PRO A 127 -9.00 13.86 -6.50
CA PRO A 127 -8.76 13.77 -7.92
C PRO A 127 -9.75 14.65 -8.69
N LYS A 128 -9.25 15.64 -9.43
CA LYS A 128 -10.10 16.55 -10.22
C LYS A 128 -10.97 15.79 -11.23
N HIS A 129 -10.51 14.61 -11.66
CA HIS A 129 -11.20 13.78 -12.63
C HIS A 129 -11.45 12.36 -12.07
N PRO A 130 -12.66 11.79 -12.18
CA PRO A 130 -13.00 10.46 -11.67
C PRO A 130 -12.03 9.35 -12.09
N LEU A 131 -11.55 9.37 -13.33
CA LEU A 131 -10.64 8.33 -13.84
C LEU A 131 -9.23 8.38 -13.22
N LYS A 132 -8.84 9.49 -12.58
CA LYS A 132 -7.56 9.60 -11.86
C LYS A 132 -7.63 9.02 -10.44
N ALA A 133 -8.83 8.83 -9.89
CA ALA A 133 -8.97 8.13 -8.62
C ALA A 133 -8.62 6.64 -8.81
N PRO A 134 -7.87 6.02 -7.88
CA PRO A 134 -7.59 4.59 -7.93
C PRO A 134 -8.89 3.79 -7.87
N MET A 135 -8.89 2.53 -8.31
CA MET A 135 -10.08 1.68 -8.18
C MET A 135 -10.17 1.15 -6.75
N ARG A 136 -11.34 1.28 -6.11
CA ARG A 136 -11.61 0.73 -4.78
C ARG A 136 -12.83 -0.17 -4.80
N SER A 137 -12.78 -1.26 -4.04
CA SER A 137 -13.91 -2.17 -3.87
C SER A 137 -14.81 -1.71 -2.72
N SER A 138 -16.09 -2.02 -2.85
CA SER A 138 -17.13 -1.80 -1.84
C SER A 138 -16.82 -2.60 -0.57
N PRO A 139 -17.09 -2.04 0.62
CA PRO A 139 -16.99 -2.80 1.86
C PRO A 139 -18.12 -3.83 2.03
N LEU A 140 -19.19 -3.78 1.21
CA LEU A 140 -20.32 -4.71 1.32
C LEU A 140 -19.93 -6.15 0.96
N ASP A 141 -19.17 -6.30 -0.12
CA ASP A 141 -18.79 -7.61 -0.67
C ASP A 141 -17.30 -7.74 -0.95
N GLY A 142 -16.53 -6.65 -0.78
CA GLY A 142 -15.10 -6.61 -1.05
C GLY A 142 -14.72 -6.77 -2.53
N THR A 143 -15.70 -6.84 -3.45
CA THR A 143 -15.49 -7.19 -4.87
C THR A 143 -16.13 -6.21 -5.85
N THR A 144 -17.29 -5.65 -5.54
CA THR A 144 -17.96 -4.66 -6.39
C THR A 144 -17.20 -3.34 -6.36
N PRO A 145 -16.78 -2.76 -7.50
CA PRO A 145 -16.09 -1.48 -7.51
C PRO A 145 -16.99 -0.33 -7.06
N ILE A 146 -16.44 0.62 -6.31
CA ILE A 146 -17.11 1.89 -5.96
C ILE A 146 -17.09 2.81 -7.18
N CYS A 147 -18.24 3.41 -7.49
CA CYS A 147 -18.38 4.26 -8.66
C CYS A 147 -17.62 5.58 -8.51
N ARG A 148 -16.49 5.68 -9.21
CA ARG A 148 -15.67 6.92 -9.26
C ARG A 148 -16.44 8.11 -9.83
N PHE A 149 -17.31 7.90 -10.83
CA PHE A 149 -18.09 8.99 -11.41
C PHE A 149 -19.13 9.52 -10.43
N HIS A 150 -19.82 8.65 -9.71
CA HIS A 150 -20.74 9.08 -8.65
C HIS A 150 -20.00 9.88 -7.57
N ASN A 151 -18.81 9.44 -7.19
CA ASN A 151 -18.06 10.03 -6.07
C ASN A 151 -17.33 11.35 -6.39
N TYR A 152 -16.86 11.54 -7.62
CA TYR A 152 -16.00 12.68 -8.00
C TYR A 152 -16.62 13.61 -9.06
N HIS A 153 -17.68 13.22 -9.76
CA HIS A 153 -18.29 14.09 -10.77
C HIS A 153 -19.37 14.99 -10.14
N ALA A 154 -19.47 16.25 -10.58
CA ALA A 154 -20.43 17.21 -9.99
C ALA A 154 -21.90 16.79 -10.19
N ASN A 155 -22.19 16.18 -11.34
CA ASN A 155 -23.54 15.72 -11.69
C ASN A 155 -23.75 14.22 -11.37
N GLY A 156 -22.91 13.63 -10.51
CA GLY A 156 -22.94 12.20 -10.23
C GLY A 156 -22.60 11.30 -11.44
N CYS A 157 -23.05 10.04 -11.41
CA CYS A 157 -22.73 9.06 -12.44
C CYS A 157 -23.58 9.27 -13.72
N ALA A 158 -23.05 10.02 -14.68
CA ALA A 158 -23.71 10.24 -15.97
C ALA A 158 -23.53 9.08 -16.97
N ARG A 159 -22.61 8.14 -16.69
CA ARG A 159 -22.15 7.11 -17.63
C ARG A 159 -23.20 6.03 -17.90
N PHE A 160 -24.12 5.83 -16.95
CA PHE A 160 -25.20 4.87 -17.05
C PHE A 160 -26.53 5.59 -16.78
N ARG A 161 -26.79 6.73 -17.42
CA ARG A 161 -28.02 7.49 -17.13
C ARG A 161 -29.30 6.70 -17.46
N ASP A 162 -29.25 5.87 -18.50
CA ASP A 162 -30.40 5.12 -19.01
C ASP A 162 -30.45 3.67 -18.48
N LYS A 163 -29.54 3.27 -17.58
CA LYS A 163 -29.42 1.91 -17.03
C LYS A 163 -28.98 1.95 -15.57
N GLU A 164 -29.23 0.89 -14.82
CA GLU A 164 -28.64 0.79 -13.48
C GLU A 164 -27.11 0.71 -13.57
N CYS A 165 -26.42 1.50 -12.75
CA CYS A 165 -24.96 1.49 -12.70
C CYS A 165 -24.50 0.22 -11.96
N PRO A 166 -23.59 -0.59 -12.53
CA PRO A 166 -23.14 -1.83 -11.91
C PRO A 166 -22.13 -1.63 -10.75
N TYR A 167 -21.97 -0.39 -10.29
CA TYR A 167 -20.97 0.00 -9.30
C TYR A 167 -21.62 0.53 -8.04
N ASP A 168 -20.94 0.41 -6.92
CA ASP A 168 -21.43 0.87 -5.63
C ASP A 168 -21.52 2.42 -5.59
N HIS A 169 -22.74 2.91 -5.38
CA HIS A 169 -23.08 4.33 -5.20
C HIS A 169 -23.36 4.69 -3.74
N THR A 170 -23.38 3.71 -2.84
CA THR A 170 -23.72 3.87 -1.43
C THR A 170 -22.52 4.39 -0.64
N HIS A 171 -21.31 3.92 -0.97
CA HIS A 171 -20.11 4.22 -0.21
C HIS A 171 -19.27 5.35 -0.81
N CYS A 172 -18.76 6.19 0.10
CA CYS A 172 -17.76 7.20 -0.23
C CYS A 172 -16.47 6.53 -0.71
N HIS A 173 -16.01 6.87 -1.91
CA HIS A 173 -14.77 6.36 -2.47
C HIS A 173 -13.54 6.77 -1.65
N TRP A 174 -13.63 7.84 -0.85
CA TRP A 174 -12.53 8.31 -0.01
C TRP A 174 -12.42 7.56 1.32
N CYS A 175 -13.49 7.55 2.11
CA CYS A 175 -13.45 7.03 3.49
C CYS A 175 -14.16 5.68 3.67
N LEU A 176 -14.78 5.15 2.61
CA LEU A 176 -15.58 3.92 2.59
C LEU A 176 -16.83 3.93 3.48
N GLN A 177 -17.21 5.07 4.04
CA GLN A 177 -18.45 5.20 4.82
C GLN A 177 -19.62 5.59 3.92
N PRO A 178 -20.85 5.12 4.21
CA PRO A 178 -22.03 5.49 3.45
C PRO A 178 -22.50 6.93 3.76
N GLY A 179 -23.47 7.40 2.98
CA GLY A 179 -24.21 8.65 3.25
C GLY A 179 -23.60 9.92 2.66
N HIS A 180 -22.44 9.84 2.02
CA HIS A 180 -21.83 10.96 1.30
C HIS A 180 -20.93 10.47 0.14
N VAL A 181 -20.61 11.39 -0.77
CA VAL A 181 -19.64 11.17 -1.86
C VAL A 181 -18.27 11.71 -1.46
N ALA A 182 -17.21 11.23 -2.12
CA ALA A 182 -15.82 11.64 -1.87
C ALA A 182 -15.63 13.18 -1.89
N LYS A 183 -16.34 13.89 -2.77
CA LYS A 183 -16.32 15.35 -2.82
C LYS A 183 -16.81 16.07 -1.57
N ASN A 184 -17.69 15.43 -0.80
CA ASN A 184 -18.32 15.98 0.40
C ASN A 184 -17.87 15.17 1.63
N CYS A 185 -16.66 14.60 1.59
CA CYS A 185 -16.21 13.75 2.67
C CYS A 185 -15.77 14.59 3.87
N PRO A 186 -16.32 14.39 5.08
CA PRO A 186 -15.89 15.16 6.26
C PRO A 186 -14.42 14.92 6.62
N LYS A 187 -13.87 13.78 6.20
CA LYS A 187 -12.44 13.48 6.37
C LYS A 187 -11.52 14.28 5.45
N THR A 188 -12.06 15.03 4.47
CA THR A 188 -11.25 15.94 3.64
C THR A 188 -11.16 17.34 4.21
N GLU A 189 -12.03 17.74 5.15
CA GLU A 189 -12.02 19.07 5.79
C GLU A 189 -11.26 19.09 7.12
N ASN A 190 -11.24 17.96 7.86
CA ASN A 190 -10.63 17.86 9.19
C ASN A 190 -9.08 17.83 9.24
N TRP A 191 -8.38 18.05 8.13
CA TRP A 191 -6.90 18.15 8.15
C TRP A 191 -6.41 19.60 8.24
N SER A 192 -7.20 20.57 7.75
CA SER A 192 -6.83 21.99 7.72
C SER A 192 -6.99 22.72 9.07
N SER A 193 -7.53 22.07 10.10
CA SER A 193 -7.82 22.69 11.39
C SER A 193 -7.04 22.08 12.57
N ALA A 194 -6.10 21.16 12.31
CA ALA A 194 -5.25 20.57 13.36
C ALA A 194 -3.95 21.36 13.62
N GLU A 195 -3.77 22.52 12.98
CA GLU A 195 -2.69 23.46 13.28
C GLU A 195 -3.26 24.81 13.69
N THR A 196 -3.61 24.97 14.97
CA THR A 196 -3.35 26.21 15.71
C THR A 196 -3.55 26.00 17.21
N PRO A 197 -2.76 26.73 18.02
CA PRO A 197 -1.58 26.29 18.77
C PRO A 197 -1.87 25.47 20.04
#